data_AF-A0A972KPW6-F1
#
_entry.id   AF-A0A972KPW6-F1
#
_cell.length_a   1.000
_cell.length_b   1.000
_cell.length_c   1.000
_cell.angle_alpha   90.00
_cell.angle_beta   90.00
_cell.angle_gamma   90.00
#
_symmetry.space_group_name_H-M   'P 1'
#
loop_
_entity.id
_entity.type
_entity.pdbx_description
1 polymer ?
#
loop_
_entity_poly.entity_id
_entity_poly.type
_entity_poly.pdbx_seq_one_letter_code
_entity_poly.pdbx_strand_id
1 'polypeptide(L)'
;MNKKGFTLIEIMIVVAIIALLAAIAIPNFVKYRNRARIGACGANLIQIARAYESYMMENDVEVTSDTGVTATQLSSRLVGPTNYLKKWPNCATGGTYSLTINGTTQVPTSYCSTSGHPSATAAGTQ
;
A
#
# COMPACT_ATOMS: atom_id res chain seq x y z
N MET A 1 -54.33 -10.31 -20.90
CA MET A 1 -53.08 -10.47 -20.12
C MET A 1 -53.08 -9.47 -18.98
N ASN A 2 -53.24 -9.94 -17.74
CA ASN A 2 -53.23 -9.10 -16.54
C ASN A 2 -51.81 -8.63 -16.23
N LYS A 3 -51.49 -7.38 -16.57
CA LYS A 3 -50.26 -6.73 -16.12
C LYS A 3 -50.45 -6.30 -14.67
N LYS A 4 -49.94 -7.08 -13.71
CA LYS A 4 -49.78 -6.61 -12.33
C LYS A 4 -48.66 -5.56 -12.33
N GLY A 5 -49.03 -4.30 -12.16
CA GLY A 5 -48.06 -3.21 -11.93
C GLY A 5 -47.63 -3.19 -10.47
N PHE A 6 -46.37 -2.83 -10.21
CA PHE A 6 -45.89 -2.51 -8.87
C PHE A 6 -46.69 -1.36 -8.28
N THR A 7 -47.06 -1.46 -7.01
CA THR A 7 -47.70 -0.34 -6.33
C THR A 7 -46.67 0.74 -5.99
N LEU A 8 -47.06 2.01 -6.07
CA LEU A 8 -46.20 3.13 -5.67
C LEU A 8 -45.74 2.98 -4.20
N ILE A 9 -46.63 2.47 -3.35
CA ILE A 9 -46.33 2.29 -1.92
C ILE A 9 -45.32 1.16 -1.66
N GLU A 10 -45.35 0.07 -2.44
CA GLU A 10 -44.30 -0.96 -2.37
C GLU A 10 -42.92 -0.36 -2.62
N ILE A 11 -42.80 0.47 -3.67
CA ILE A 11 -41.51 1.09 -4.00
C ILE A 11 -41.09 2.10 -2.92
N MET A 12 -42.02 2.87 -2.34
CA MET A 12 -41.70 3.84 -1.28
C MET A 12 -41.13 3.18 -0.02
N ILE A 13 -41.72 2.08 0.44
CA ILE A 13 -41.25 1.38 1.64
C ILE A 13 -39.88 0.73 1.38
N VAL A 14 -39.68 0.16 0.18
CA VAL A 14 -38.41 -0.47 -0.19
C VAL A 14 -37.26 0.55 -0.21
N VAL A 15 -37.45 1.71 -0.83
CA VAL A 15 -36.39 2.74 -0.86
C VAL A 15 -36.14 3.33 0.54
N ALA A 16 -37.16 3.43 1.39
CA ALA A 16 -37.01 3.89 2.77
C ALA A 16 -36.13 2.94 3.59
N ILE A 17 -36.33 1.62 3.47
CA ILE A 17 -35.51 0.62 4.16
C ILE A 17 -34.08 0.62 3.61
N ILE A 18 -33.89 0.68 2.29
CA ILE A 18 -32.56 0.76 1.68
C ILE A 18 -31.82 2.02 2.14
N ALA A 19 -32.49 3.18 2.23
CA ALA A 19 -31.88 4.42 2.70
C ALA A 19 -31.40 4.30 4.16
N LEU A 20 -32.19 3.67 5.04
CA LEU A 20 -31.81 3.42 6.43
C LEU A 20 -30.57 2.53 6.54
N LEU A 21 -30.54 1.41 5.79
CA LEU A 21 -29.39 0.51 5.76
C LEU A 21 -28.15 1.19 5.19
N ALA A 22 -28.30 1.96 4.10
CA ALA A 22 -27.23 2.68 3.44
C ALA A 22 -26.61 3.74 4.36
N ALA A 23 -27.42 4.46 5.16
CA ALA A 23 -26.94 5.47 6.10
C ALA A 23 -25.92 4.92 7.11
N ILE A 24 -26.10 3.67 7.57
CA ILE A 24 -25.17 3.01 8.50
C ILE A 24 -24.03 2.32 7.75
N ALA A 25 -24.33 1.70 6.60
CA ALA A 25 -23.36 0.92 5.84
C ALA A 25 -22.28 1.77 5.16
N ILE A 26 -22.65 2.91 4.55
CA ILE A 26 -21.73 3.77 3.78
C ILE A 26 -20.55 4.28 4.62
N PRO A 27 -20.73 4.92 5.80
CA PRO A 27 -19.60 5.45 6.56
C PRO A 27 -18.66 4.33 7.03
N ASN A 28 -19.20 3.16 7.37
CA ASN A 28 -18.41 1.99 7.75
C ASN A 28 -17.62 1.45 6.55
N PHE A 29 -18.27 1.31 5.38
CA PHE A 29 -17.64 0.82 4.17
C PHE A 29 -16.46 1.70 3.73
N VAL A 30 -16.58 3.03 3.83
CA VAL A 30 -15.48 3.95 3.53
C VAL A 30 -14.29 3.72 4.47
N LYS A 31 -14.52 3.53 5.78
CA LYS A 31 -13.46 3.22 6.76
C LYS A 31 -12.77 1.89 6.45
N TYR A 32 -13.54 0.84 6.15
CA TYR A 32 -12.98 -0.47 5.79
C TYR A 32 -12.13 -0.40 4.52
N ARG A 33 -12.60 0.30 3.49
CA ARG A 33 -11.85 0.51 2.26
C ARG A 33 -10.54 1.25 2.51
N ASN A 34 -10.55 2.28 3.35
CA ASN A 34 -9.33 3.01 3.70
C ASN A 34 -8.34 2.14 4.48
N ARG A 35 -8.81 1.34 5.45
CA ARG A 35 -7.96 0.38 6.17
C ARG A 35 -7.34 -0.66 5.23
N ALA A 36 -8.11 -1.19 4.29
CA ALA A 36 -7.61 -2.12 3.28
C ALA A 36 -6.52 -1.49 2.40
N ARG A 37 -6.68 -0.21 2.00
CA ARG A 37 -5.65 0.54 1.26
C ARG A 37 -4.36 0.72 2.08
N ILE A 38 -4.47 1.06 3.36
CA ILE A 38 -3.30 1.19 4.25
C ILE A 38 -2.59 -0.15 4.40
N GLY A 39 -3.33 -1.25 4.62
CA GLY A 39 -2.78 -2.60 4.70
C GLY A 39 -2.07 -3.02 3.41
N ALA A 40 -2.65 -2.74 2.24
CA ALA A 40 -2.02 -2.99 0.95
C ALA A 40 -0.72 -2.17 0.78
N CYS A 41 -0.71 -0.90 1.18
CA CYS A 41 0.52 -0.11 1.14
C CYS A 41 1.59 -0.64 2.11
N GLY A 42 1.20 -1.14 3.28
CA GLY A 42 2.13 -1.83 4.21
C GLY A 42 2.74 -3.09 3.61
N ALA A 43 1.93 -3.93 2.95
CA ALA A 43 2.43 -5.13 2.27
C ALA A 43 3.43 -4.77 1.15
N ASN A 44 3.15 -3.73 0.36
CA ASN A 44 4.07 -3.25 -0.67
C ASN A 44 5.40 -2.77 -0.08
N LEU A 45 5.39 -2.07 1.05
CA LEU A 45 6.61 -1.61 1.72
C LEU A 45 7.47 -2.78 2.21
N ILE A 46 6.84 -3.81 2.78
CA ILE A 46 7.55 -5.04 3.18
C ILE A 46 8.16 -5.73 1.96
N GLN A 47 7.45 -5.78 0.83
CA GLN A 47 8.01 -6.33 -0.42
C GLN A 47 9.24 -5.56 -0.90
N ILE A 48 9.20 -4.22 -0.84
CA ILE A 48 10.33 -3.38 -1.21
C ILE A 48 11.52 -3.62 -0.25
N ALA A 49 11.28 -3.66 1.06
CA ALA A 49 12.30 -3.93 2.06
C ALA A 49 12.98 -5.30 1.83
N ARG A 50 12.20 -6.37 1.61
CA ARG A 50 12.72 -7.71 1.31
C ARG A 50 13.50 -7.78 0.01
N ALA A 51 13.04 -7.09 -1.02
CA ALA A 51 13.76 -7.00 -2.29
C ALA A 51 15.12 -6.34 -2.12
N TYR A 52 15.19 -5.34 -1.24
CA TYR A 52 16.44 -4.70 -0.90
C TYR A 52 17.36 -5.62 -0.07
N GLU A 53 16.83 -6.33 0.94
CA GLU A 53 17.60 -7.34 1.69
C GLU A 53 18.22 -8.38 0.75
N SER A 54 17.41 -8.89 -0.18
CA SER A 54 17.85 -9.89 -1.16
C SER A 54 18.96 -9.35 -2.06
N TYR A 55 18.85 -8.10 -2.51
CA TYR A 55 19.90 -7.42 -3.28
C TYR A 55 21.20 -7.30 -2.49
N MET A 56 21.13 -6.89 -1.22
CA MET A 56 22.32 -6.79 -0.36
C MET A 56 23.00 -8.13 -0.16
N MET A 57 22.22 -9.18 0.11
CA MET A 57 22.75 -10.54 0.32
C MET A 57 23.44 -11.10 -0.93
N GLU A 58 22.90 -10.82 -2.12
CA GLU A 58 23.47 -11.34 -3.37
C GLU A 58 24.71 -10.56 -3.83
N ASN A 59 24.76 -9.25 -3.57
CA ASN A 59 25.84 -8.40 -4.06
C ASN A 59 26.93 -8.11 -3.00
N ASP A 60 26.82 -8.72 -1.81
CA ASP A 60 27.70 -8.47 -0.65
C ASP A 60 27.84 -6.96 -0.34
N VAL A 61 26.74 -6.22 -0.55
CA VAL A 61 26.69 -4.77 -0.34
C VAL A 61 26.24 -4.52 1.09
N GLU A 62 27.18 -4.18 1.96
CA GLU A 62 26.86 -3.56 3.23
C GLU A 62 26.42 -2.11 2.99
N VAL A 63 25.31 -1.71 3.62
CA VAL A 63 24.83 -0.32 3.58
C VAL A 63 25.77 0.52 4.43
N THR A 64 26.93 0.87 3.89
CA THR A 64 27.73 1.92 4.50
C THR A 64 27.14 3.25 4.09
N SER A 65 27.09 4.21 5.00
CA SER A 65 26.68 5.61 4.76
C SER A 65 27.55 6.30 3.69
N ASP A 66 28.53 5.57 3.13
CA ASP A 66 29.63 6.00 2.27
C ASP A 66 29.62 5.34 0.88
N THR A 67 28.74 4.35 0.63
CA THR A 67 28.42 4.04 -0.76
C THR A 67 27.58 5.21 -1.27
N GLY A 68 28.13 6.08 -2.12
CA GLY A 68 27.46 7.24 -2.73
C GLY A 68 26.25 6.93 -3.62
N VAL A 69 25.57 5.81 -3.35
CA VAL A 69 24.36 5.32 -3.98
C VAL A 69 23.17 6.05 -3.36
N THR A 70 22.67 7.04 -4.10
CA THR A 70 21.44 7.73 -3.72
C THR A 70 20.24 6.78 -3.76
N ALA A 71 19.18 7.09 -3.00
CA ALA A 71 17.92 6.32 -3.00
C ALA A 71 17.35 6.07 -4.41
N THR A 72 17.64 6.97 -5.36
CA THR A 72 17.27 6.88 -6.78
C THR A 72 18.07 5.83 -7.57
N GLN A 73 19.33 5.60 -7.22
CA GLN A 73 20.14 4.55 -7.84
C GLN A 73 19.83 3.17 -7.27
N LEU A 74 19.37 3.14 -6.02
CA LEU A 74 18.86 1.93 -5.39
C LEU A 74 17.61 1.41 -6.10
N SER A 75 16.65 2.30 -6.35
CA SER A 75 15.37 1.91 -6.97
C SER A 75 15.54 1.40 -8.41
N SER A 76 16.55 1.87 -9.16
CA SER A 76 16.83 1.36 -10.51
C SER A 76 17.50 -0.01 -10.54
N ARG A 77 18.21 -0.41 -9.48
CA ARG A 77 18.81 -1.75 -9.34
C ARG A 77 17.81 -2.81 -8.88
N LEU A 78 16.82 -2.39 -8.09
CA LEU A 78 15.82 -3.29 -7.54
C LEU A 78 14.70 -3.64 -8.52
N VAL A 79 14.39 -2.74 -9.46
CA VAL A 79 13.25 -2.90 -10.37
C VAL A 79 13.71 -3.38 -11.74
N GLY A 80 13.08 -4.42 -12.27
CA GLY A 80 13.36 -4.93 -13.60
C GLY A 80 12.70 -6.29 -13.85
N PRO A 81 12.61 -6.72 -15.13
CA PRO A 81 11.98 -7.99 -15.48
C PRO A 81 12.71 -9.22 -14.89
N THR A 82 13.99 -9.09 -14.58
CA THR A 82 14.85 -10.13 -13.97
C THR A 82 15.35 -9.75 -12.57
N ASN A 83 14.89 -8.62 -12.00
CA ASN A 83 15.32 -8.15 -10.69
C ASN A 83 14.32 -8.56 -9.60
N TYR A 84 14.62 -8.20 -8.35
CA TYR A 84 13.83 -8.53 -7.16
C TYR A 84 12.39 -7.98 -7.20
N LEU A 85 12.17 -6.85 -7.87
CA LEU A 85 10.84 -6.27 -8.10
C LEU A 85 10.52 -6.19 -9.61
N LYS A 86 9.45 -6.87 -10.03
CA LYS A 86 8.98 -6.82 -11.43
C LYS A 86 8.55 -5.42 -11.88
N LYS A 87 8.01 -4.62 -10.95
CA LYS A 87 7.55 -3.24 -11.16
C LYS A 87 7.54 -2.52 -9.81
N TRP A 88 7.76 -1.21 -9.81
CA TRP A 88 7.52 -0.40 -8.62
C TRP A 88 6.04 -0.44 -8.20
N PRO A 89 5.72 -0.77 -6.94
CA PRO A 89 4.34 -0.81 -6.49
C PRO A 89 3.74 0.60 -6.47
N ASN A 90 2.44 0.70 -6.73
CA ASN A 90 1.68 1.93 -6.55
C ASN A 90 0.98 1.91 -5.19
N CYS A 91 0.99 3.02 -4.45
CA CYS A 91 0.18 3.08 -3.23
C CYS A 91 -1.29 3.30 -3.61
N ALA A 92 -2.16 2.46 -3.05
CA ALA A 92 -3.60 2.51 -3.27
C ALA A 92 -4.27 3.80 -2.73
N THR A 93 -3.54 4.60 -1.95
CA THR A 93 -3.94 5.91 -1.43
C THR A 93 -3.43 7.09 -2.30
N GLY A 94 -2.56 6.84 -3.29
CA GLY A 94 -2.01 7.87 -4.19
C GLY A 94 -0.63 8.41 -3.83
N GLY A 95 0.04 7.83 -2.83
CA GLY A 95 1.42 8.17 -2.47
C GLY A 95 2.49 7.47 -3.31
N THR A 96 3.73 7.93 -3.15
CA THR A 96 4.94 7.35 -3.73
C THR A 96 5.75 6.65 -2.66
N TYR A 97 6.30 5.47 -2.97
CA TYR A 97 7.24 4.78 -2.09
C TYR A 97 8.66 5.27 -2.32
N SER A 98 9.39 5.46 -1.23
CA SER A 98 10.80 5.88 -1.23
C SER A 98 11.57 5.07 -0.21
N LEU A 99 12.88 4.96 -0.45
CA LEU A 99 13.83 4.28 0.41
C LEU A 99 14.76 5.33 1.01
N THR A 100 14.97 5.27 2.32
CA THR A 100 16.01 6.05 2.99
C THR A 100 16.90 5.10 3.75
N ILE A 101 18.21 5.38 3.72
CA ILE A 101 19.19 4.71 4.55
C ILE A 101 19.45 5.63 5.74
N ASN A 102 19.16 5.15 6.95
CA ASN A 102 19.48 5.93 8.14
C ASN A 102 20.96 5.69 8.49
N GLY A 103 21.78 6.74 8.43
CA GLY A 103 23.24 6.64 8.51
C GLY A 103 23.80 6.10 9.84
N THR A 104 22.96 5.93 10.86
CA THR A 104 23.33 5.39 12.17
C THR A 104 23.07 3.90 12.31
N THR A 105 22.02 3.38 11.67
CA THR A 105 21.62 1.98 11.78
C THR A 105 21.91 1.16 10.52
N GLN A 106 22.33 1.81 9.41
CA GLN A 106 22.66 1.14 8.14
C GLN A 106 21.53 0.22 7.64
N VAL A 107 20.31 0.43 8.13
CA VAL A 107 19.13 -0.32 7.72
C VAL A 107 18.34 0.55 6.75
N PRO A 108 18.04 0.01 5.57
CA PRO A 108 17.22 0.66 4.56
C PRO A 108 15.75 0.59 5.05
N THR A 109 15.13 1.75 5.12
CA THR A 109 13.73 1.90 5.51
C THR A 109 12.94 2.39 4.29
N SER A 110 11.95 1.61 3.90
CA SER A 110 10.95 2.00 2.92
C SER A 110 9.80 2.74 3.61
N TYR A 111 9.33 3.83 3.01
CA TYR A 111 8.20 4.60 3.52
C TYR A 111 7.34 5.12 2.37
N CYS A 112 6.09 5.44 2.69
CA CYS A 112 5.15 6.08 1.77
C CYS A 112 5.13 7.60 2.04
N SER A 113 5.06 8.42 1.00
CA SER A 113 4.96 9.88 1.14
C SER A 113 3.64 10.36 1.75
N THR A 114 2.62 9.49 1.82
CA THR A 114 1.33 9.80 2.44
C THR A 114 1.36 9.55 3.95
N SER A 115 0.85 10.50 4.73
CA SER A 115 0.74 10.38 6.19
C SER A 115 -0.25 9.27 6.61
N GLY A 116 0.03 8.63 7.76
CA GLY A 116 -0.79 7.54 8.30
C GLY A 116 -0.53 6.15 7.70
N HIS A 117 0.52 6.02 6.87
CA HIS A 117 1.01 4.73 6.39
C HIS A 117 2.19 4.24 7.25
N PRO A 118 2.31 2.93 7.49
CA PRO A 118 3.48 2.38 8.17
C PRO A 118 4.73 2.55 7.29
N SER A 119 5.91 2.50 7.91
CA SER A 119 7.20 2.29 7.22
C SER A 119 7.65 0.83 7.42
N ALA A 120 8.47 0.30 6.52
CA ALA A 120 9.06 -1.03 6.66
C ALA A 120 10.58 -0.97 6.55
N THR A 121 11.28 -1.50 7.54
CA THR A 121 12.73 -1.55 7.62
C THR A 121 13.22 -2.97 7.33
N ALA A 122 14.31 -3.09 6.57
CA ALA A 122 14.93 -4.35 6.16
C ALA A 122 15.72 -5.10 7.26
N ALA A 123 15.60 -4.66 8.50
CA ALA A 123 15.99 -5.45 9.66
C ALA A 123 14.69 -5.69 10.39
N GLY A 124 14.27 -6.95 10.41
CA GLY A 124 12.94 -7.42 10.83
C GLY A 124 12.26 -6.51 11.85
N THR A 125 11.07 -6.04 11.47
CA THR A 125 9.97 -5.66 12.36
C THR A 125 10.37 -5.08 13.71
N GLN A 126 10.21 -3.76 13.87
CA GLN A 126 9.52 -3.23 15.05
C GLN A 126 8.52 -2.17 14.61
#